data_AF-A0A0A2BD89-F1
#
_entry.id   AF-A0A0A2BD89-F1
#
_cell.length_a   1.000
_cell.length_b   1.000
_cell.length_c   1.000
_cell.angle_alpha   90.00
_cell.angle_beta   90.00
_cell.angle_gamma   90.00
#
_symmetry.space_group_name_H-M   'P 1'
#
loop_
_entity.id
_entity.type
_entity.pdbx_description
1 polymer ?
#
loop_
_entity_poly.entity_id
_entity_poly.type
_entity_poly.pdbx_seq_one_letter_code
_entity_poly.pdbx_strand_id
1 'polypeptide(L)' 'MNLGLLFLESVSTGVITQEELIWVASHQEDFTRVEEATAIKLGRLLDRGLIQLGCRI' A
#
# COMPACT_ATOMS: atom_id res chain seq x y z
N MET A 1 -11.09 2.55 1.81
CA MET A 1 -9.98 1.99 2.63
C MET A 1 -9.31 3.13 3.39
N ASN A 2 -8.51 2.86 4.42
CA ASN A 2 -7.61 3.87 5.01
C ASN A 2 -6.16 3.48 4.68
N LEU A 3 -5.35 4.42 4.17
CA LEU A 3 -4.00 4.12 3.72
C LEU A 3 -3.08 3.65 4.86
N GLY A 4 -3.25 4.20 6.07
CA GLY A 4 -2.48 3.80 7.24
C GLY A 4 -2.74 2.34 7.64
N LEU A 5 -4.02 1.93 7.63
CA LEU A 5 -4.39 0.53 7.89
C LEU A 5 -3.86 -0.41 6.80
N LEU A 6 -4.03 -0.03 5.53
CA LEU A 6 -3.49 -0.79 4.40
C LEU A 6 -1.97 -0.96 4.51
N PHE A 7 -1.25 0.11 4.84
CA PHE A 7 0.19 0.08 5.04
C PHE A 7 0.58 -0.87 6.17
N LEU A 8 -0.07 -0.75 7.34
CA LEU A 8 0.22 -1.60 8.49
C LEU A 8 -0.03 -3.08 8.17
N GLU A 9 -1.15 -3.38 7.53
CA GLU A 9 -1.50 -4.74 7.14
C GLU A 9 -0.53 -5.31 6.09
N SER A 10 -0.13 -4.49 5.12
CA SER A 10 0.83 -4.89 4.07
C SER A 10 2.20 -5.22 4.65
N VAL A 11 2.67 -4.41 5.60
CA VAL A 11 3.95 -4.65 6.28
C VAL A 11 3.85 -5.84 7.24
N SER A 12 2.71 -6.01 7.93
CA SER A 12 2.52 -7.11 8.88
C SER A 12 2.40 -8.47 8.19
N THR A 13 1.75 -8.52 7.02
CA THR A 13 1.53 -9.77 6.27
C THR A 13 2.59 -10.03 5.22
N GLY A 14 3.34 -9.01 4.81
CA GLY A 14 4.25 -9.08 3.67
C GLY A 14 3.53 -9.12 2.32
N VAL A 15 2.21 -8.91 2.29
CA VAL A 15 1.38 -9.02 1.09
C VAL A 15 0.59 -7.74 0.89
N ILE A 16 0.51 -7.23 -0.34
CA ILE A 16 -0.47 -6.23 -0.77
C ILE A 16 -1.31 -6.83 -1.89
N THR A 17 -2.63 -6.63 -1.86
CA THR A 17 -3.49 -7.18 -2.92
C THR A 17 -3.52 -6.28 -4.15
N GLN A 18 -3.99 -6.83 -5.28
CA GLN A 18 -4.17 -6.05 -6.49
C GLN A 18 -5.23 -4.96 -6.30
N GLU A 19 -6.34 -5.25 -5.62
CA GLU A 19 -7.41 -4.29 -5.34
C GLU A 19 -6.91 -3.16 -4.43
N GLU A 20 -6.08 -3.48 -3.45
CA GLU A 20 -5.43 -2.51 -2.57
C GLU A 20 -4.50 -1.59 -3.35
N LEU A 21 -3.67 -2.15 -4.23
CA LEU A 21 -2.75 -1.36 -5.05
C LEU A 21 -3.50 -0.45 -6.04
N ILE A 22 -4.58 -0.95 -6.65
CA ILE A 22 -5.47 -0.16 -7.50
C ILE A 22 -6.12 0.96 -6.68
N TRP A 23 -6.60 0.67 -5.47
CA TRP A 23 -7.19 1.67 -4.59
C TRP A 23 -6.18 2.77 -4.24
N VAL A 24 -4.93 2.41 -3.91
CA VAL A 24 -3.85 3.39 -3.66
C VAL A 24 -3.62 4.25 -4.89
N ALA A 25 -3.57 3.65 -6.09
CA ALA A 25 -3.34 4.37 -7.34
C ALA A 25 -4.49 5.31 -7.72
N SER A 26 -5.74 4.94 -7.42
CA SER A 26 -6.91 5.74 -7.79
C SER A 26 -7.24 6.87 -6.82
N HIS A 27 -6.66 6.89 -5.62
CA HIS A 27 -6.92 7.90 -4.58
C HIS A 27 -5.71 8.81 -4.30
N GLN A 28 -4.67 8.78 -5.15
CA GLN A 28 -3.43 9.54 -4.93
C GLN A 28 -3.64 11.05 -4.81
N GLU A 29 -4.63 11.60 -5.50
CA GLU A 29 -4.95 13.04 -5.47
C GLU A 29 -5.63 13.49 -4.17
N ASP A 30 -6.24 12.55 -3.43
CA ASP A 30 -6.97 12.83 -2.19
C ASP A 30 -6.09 12.70 -0.94
N PHE A 31 -4.86 12.21 -1.08
CA PHE A 31 -3.97 11.96 0.03
C PHE A 31 -3.44 13.25 0.66
N THR A 32 -3.45 13.29 1.99
CA THR A 32 -2.63 14.24 2.72
C THR A 32 -1.15 14.00 2.41
N ARG A 33 -0.30 15.00 2.68
CA ARG A 33 1.16 14.86 2.50
C ARG A 33 1.76 13.67 3.26
N VAL A 34 1.19 13.31 4.42
CA VAL A 34 1.64 12.16 5.21
C VAL A 34 1.22 10.85 4.56
N GLU A 35 0.01 10.81 4.03
CA GLU A 35 -0.49 9.65 3.28
C GLU A 35 0.29 9.46 1.98
N GLU A 36 0.56 10.52 1.23
CA GLU A 36 1.39 10.45 0.03
C GLU A 36 2.79 9.87 0.32
N ALA A 37 3.46 10.35 1.37
CA ALA A 37 4.74 9.80 1.81
C ALA A 37 4.63 8.31 2.20
N THR A 38 3.50 7.90 2.78
CA THR A 38 3.21 6.51 3.14
C THR A 38 2.98 5.64 1.90
N ALA A 39 2.25 6.12 0.90
CA ALA A 39 2.04 5.44 -0.38
C ALA A 39 3.36 5.27 -1.15
N ILE A 40 4.21 6.30 -1.18
CA ILE A 40 5.55 6.22 -1.77
C ILE A 40 6.40 5.17 -1.05
N LYS A 41 6.36 5.15 0.30
CA LYS A 41 7.08 4.15 1.09
C LYS A 41 6.58 2.73 0.78
N LEU A 42 5.27 2.55 0.66
CA LEU A 42 4.64 1.28 0.30
C LEU A 42 5.14 0.78 -1.06
N GLY A 43 5.16 1.64 -2.08
CA GLY A 43 5.72 1.31 -3.40
C GLY A 43 7.18 0.87 -3.32
N ARG A 44 8.01 1.58 -2.55
CA ARG A 44 9.43 1.20 -2.35
C ARG A 44 9.61 -0.15 -1.65
N LEU A 45 8.69 -0.55 -0.78
CA LEU A 45 8.74 -1.87 -0.15
C LEU A 45 8.41 -2.97 -1.16
N LEU A 46 7.44 -2.71 -2.04
CA LEU A 46 7.07 -3.61 -3.13
C LEU A 46 8.22 -3.78 -4.13
N ASP A 47 8.82 -2.67 -4.59
CA ASP A 47 9.95 -2.67 -5.54
C ASP A 47 11.17 -3.43 -5.01
N ARG A 48 11.35 -3.46 -3.69
CA ARG A 48 12.46 -4.18 -3.02
C ARG A 48 12.12 -5.64 -2.68
N GLY A 49 10.90 -6.09 -2.97
CA GLY A 49 10.42 -7.43 -2.61
C GLY A 49 10.24 -7.66 -1.10
N LEU A 50 10.19 -6.58 -0.30
CA LEU A 50 9.93 -6.66 1.14
C LEU A 50 8.45 -6.92 1.44
N ILE A 51 7.58 -6.48 0.53
CA ILE A 51 6.20 -6.92 0.43
C ILE A 51 5.96 -7.40 -1.00
N GLN A 52 4.97 -8.27 -1.20
CA GLN A 52 4.70 -8.92 -2.48
C GLN A 52 3.24 -8.72 -2.88
N LEU A 53 3.00 -8.65 -4.19
CA LEU A 53 1.64 -8.77 -4.71
C LEU A 53 1.11 -10.18 -4.44
N GLY A 54 -0.08 -10.28 -3.87
CA GLY A 54 -0.70 -11.57 -3.55
C GLY A 54 -2.18 -11.48 -3.24
N CYS A 55 -2.72 -12.57 -2.70
CA CYS A 55 -4.13 -12.67 -2.32
C CYS A 55 -4.26 -12.79 -0.80
N ARG A 56 -5.35 -12.24 -0.26
CA ARG A 56 -5.81 -12.45 1.12
C ARG A 56 -7.18 -13.15 1.04
N ILE A 57 -7.40 -14.14 1.91
CA ILE A 57 -8.65 -14.94 1.96
C ILE A 57 -9.57 -14.36 3.01
#